data_AF-A0AA51RWD8-F1
#
_entry.id   AF-A0AA51RWD8-F1
#
_cell.length_a   1.000
_cell.length_b   1.000
_cell.length_c   1.000
_cell.angle_alpha   90.00
_cell.angle_beta   90.00
_cell.angle_gamma   90.00
#
_symmetry.space_group_name_H-M   'P 1'
#
loop_
_entity.id
_entity.type
_entity.pdbx_description
1 polymer ?
#
loop_
_entity_poly.entity_id
_entity_poly.type
_entity_poly.pdbx_seq_one_letter_code
_entity_poly.pdbx_strand_id
1 'polypeptide(L)'
;MNAQEFAEVVELLKSKDAMTYEDGYFSLLGNVDRYLAELVALMQAEAEPSMRGKYIELLGDCSTKEVIPILEAELSSSHREVRFWAYSQLAHNDHPEAKEISRKYKEDNPNEDWY
;
A
#
# COMPACT_ATOMS: atom_id res chain seq x y z
N MET A 1 -18.99 1.43 -7.50
CA MET A 1 -17.96 2.41 -7.85
C MET A 1 -17.83 2.54 -9.37
N ASN A 2 -18.12 3.72 -9.90
CA ASN A 2 -17.76 4.21 -11.23
C ASN A 2 -16.52 5.13 -11.17
N ALA A 3 -16.03 5.64 -12.30
CA ALA A 3 -14.80 6.44 -12.34
C ALA A 3 -14.89 7.77 -11.56
N GLN A 4 -16.08 8.40 -11.52
CA GLN A 4 -16.28 9.62 -10.74
C GLN A 4 -16.28 9.31 -9.24
N GLU A 5 -17.01 8.27 -8.82
CA GLU A 5 -17.01 7.80 -7.43
C GLU A 5 -15.59 7.40 -6.97
N PHE A 6 -14.79 6.78 -7.85
CA PHE A 6 -13.39 6.47 -7.57
C PHE A 6 -12.56 7.72 -7.31
N ALA A 7 -12.67 8.73 -8.18
CA ALA A 7 -11.94 9.99 -8.02
C ALA A 7 -12.33 10.72 -6.72
N GLU A 8 -13.62 10.74 -6.37
CA GLU A 8 -14.10 11.33 -5.12
C GLU A 8 -13.53 10.60 -3.90
N VAL A 9 -13.52 9.26 -3.92
CA VAL A 9 -12.96 8.46 -2.83
C VAL A 9 -11.44 8.61 -2.72
N VAL A 10 -10.72 8.76 -3.83
CA VAL A 10 -9.28 9.07 -3.82
C VAL A 10 -8.99 10.40 -3.12
N GLU A 11 -9.86 11.40 -3.24
CA GLU A 11 -9.69 12.66 -2.50
C GLU A 11 -9.89 12.47 -0.99
N LEU A 12 -10.76 11.55 -0.57
CA LEU A 12 -10.93 11.21 0.85
C LEU A 12 -9.65 10.62 1.44
N LEU A 13 -8.94 9.76 0.70
CA LEU A 13 -7.66 9.17 1.14
C LEU A 13 -6.59 10.24 1.46
N LYS A 14 -6.64 11.37 0.77
CA LYS A 14 -5.70 12.49 0.95
C LYS A 14 -6.05 13.35 2.17
N SER A 15 -7.18 13.10 2.82
CA SER A 15 -7.58 13.87 4.00
C SER A 15 -6.58 13.67 5.14
N LYS A 16 -6.37 14.77 5.88
CA LYS A 16 -5.65 14.76 7.16
C LYS A 16 -6.55 14.40 8.34
N ASP A 17 -7.87 14.49 8.13
CA ASP A 17 -8.84 14.02 9.10
C ASP A 17 -8.92 12.50 9.04
N ALA A 18 -8.67 11.84 10.18
CA ALA A 18 -8.55 10.39 10.25
C ALA A 18 -9.85 9.66 9.86
N MET A 19 -11.01 10.19 10.27
CA MET A 19 -12.30 9.59 9.95
C MET A 19 -12.57 9.69 8.44
N THR A 20 -12.29 10.84 7.84
CA THR A 20 -12.43 11.05 6.39
C THR A 20 -11.49 10.13 5.61
N TYR A 21 -10.25 9.94 6.09
CA TYR A 21 -9.32 8.98 5.50
C TYR A 21 -9.88 7.56 5.55
N GLU A 22 -10.36 7.12 6.72
CA GLU A 22 -10.95 5.78 6.91
C GLU A 22 -12.17 5.58 6.01
N ASP A 23 -13.04 6.57 5.87
CA ASP A 23 -14.18 6.52 4.94
C ASP A 23 -13.71 6.26 3.50
N GLY A 24 -12.64 6.93 3.08
CA GLY A 24 -12.01 6.71 1.78
C GLY A 24 -11.44 5.30 1.63
N TYR A 25 -10.72 4.85 2.66
CA TYR A 25 -10.11 3.52 2.71
C TYR A 25 -11.16 2.42 2.60
N PHE A 26 -12.17 2.44 3.47
CA PHE A 26 -13.24 1.44 3.51
C PHE A 26 -14.10 1.45 2.24
N SER A 27 -14.25 2.61 1.58
CA SER A 27 -14.94 2.69 0.29
C SER A 27 -14.20 1.96 -0.84
N LEU A 28 -12.87 1.84 -0.75
CA LEU A 28 -12.05 1.09 -1.71
C LEU A 28 -11.83 -0.36 -1.30
N LEU A 29 -12.05 -0.70 -0.03
CA LEU A 29 -11.97 -2.07 0.47
C LEU A 29 -12.94 -2.98 -0.33
N GLY A 30 -12.41 -4.02 -0.96
CA GLY A 30 -13.15 -4.90 -1.89
C GLY A 30 -13.25 -4.41 -3.34
N ASN A 31 -12.74 -3.23 -3.66
CA ASN A 31 -12.56 -2.72 -5.03
C ASN A 31 -11.08 -2.53 -5.41
N VAL A 32 -10.13 -2.80 -4.51
CA VAL A 32 -8.69 -2.64 -4.77
C VAL A 32 -8.26 -3.40 -6.02
N ASP A 33 -8.65 -4.67 -6.16
CA ASP A 33 -8.32 -5.48 -7.34
C ASP A 33 -8.80 -4.86 -8.65
N ARG A 34 -9.98 -4.23 -8.62
CA ARG A 34 -10.59 -3.59 -9.79
C ARG A 34 -9.84 -2.32 -10.22
N TYR A 35 -9.27 -1.59 -9.26
CA TYR A 35 -8.58 -0.32 -9.50
C TYR A 35 -7.07 -0.43 -9.25
N LEU A 36 -6.51 -1.64 -9.31
CA LEU A 36 -5.11 -1.89 -8.97
C LEU A 36 -4.18 -0.99 -9.81
N ALA A 37 -4.40 -0.93 -11.13
CA ALA A 37 -3.56 -0.12 -12.02
C ALA A 37 -3.63 1.38 -11.69
N GLU A 38 -4.82 1.90 -11.43
CA GLU A 38 -5.05 3.30 -11.08
C GLU A 38 -4.46 3.65 -9.72
N LEU A 39 -4.62 2.80 -8.71
CA LEU A 39 -4.05 2.98 -7.38
C LEU A 39 -2.52 2.94 -7.41
N VAL A 40 -1.93 2.04 -8.20
CA VAL A 40 -0.48 1.98 -8.41
C VAL A 40 0.03 3.25 -9.09
N ALA A 41 -0.67 3.75 -10.10
CA ALA A 41 -0.29 5.00 -10.78
C ALA A 41 -0.34 6.20 -9.81
N LEU A 42 -1.35 6.27 -8.95
CA LEU A 42 -1.46 7.29 -7.90
C LEU A 42 -0.32 7.18 -6.88
N MET A 43 -0.04 5.97 -6.39
CA MET A 43 1.06 5.69 -5.45
C MET A 43 2.42 6.12 -6.03
N GLN A 44 2.69 5.77 -7.30
CA GLN A 44 3.97 6.08 -7.94
C GLN A 44 4.16 7.58 -8.19
N ALA A 45 3.07 8.30 -8.45
CA ALA A 45 3.07 9.75 -8.64
C ALA A 45 3.16 10.54 -7.33
N GLU A 46 2.90 9.89 -6.19
CA GLU A 46 2.93 10.54 -4.88
C GLU A 46 4.37 10.78 -4.40
N ALA A 47 4.64 12.04 -4.04
CA ALA A 47 5.95 12.50 -3.58
C ALA A 47 6.03 12.56 -2.06
N GLU A 48 4.89 12.68 -1.37
CA GLU A 48 4.81 12.74 0.07
C GLU A 48 4.89 11.29 0.64
N PRO A 49 5.91 10.94 1.44
CA PRO A 49 6.14 9.55 1.85
C PRO A 49 5.03 8.94 2.70
N SER A 50 4.33 9.74 3.51
CA SER A 50 3.24 9.24 4.38
C SER A 50 2.00 8.90 3.57
N MET A 51 1.67 9.71 2.57
CA MET A 51 0.59 9.51 1.62
C MET A 51 0.91 8.34 0.69
N ARG A 52 2.16 8.22 0.23
CA ARG A 52 2.62 7.01 -0.49
C ARG A 52 2.46 5.77 0.38
N GLY A 53 2.79 5.86 1.67
CA GLY A 53 2.56 4.81 2.66
C GLY A 53 1.10 4.38 2.76
N LYS A 54 0.15 5.33 2.80
CA LYS A 54 -1.30 5.05 2.78
C LYS A 54 -1.75 4.31 1.52
N TYR A 55 -1.23 4.67 0.36
CA TYR A 55 -1.52 3.93 -0.88
C TYR A 55 -0.96 2.50 -0.81
N ILE A 56 0.24 2.32 -0.27
CA ILE A 56 0.84 0.99 -0.07
C ILE A 56 0.00 0.16 0.89
N GLU A 57 -0.46 0.76 2.00
CA GLU A 57 -1.37 0.13 2.95
C GLU A 57 -2.60 -0.42 2.23
N LEU A 58 -3.30 0.43 1.47
CA LEU A 58 -4.48 0.05 0.72
C LEU A 58 -4.20 -1.02 -0.35
N LEU A 59 -3.06 -0.93 -1.05
CA LEU A 59 -2.66 -1.94 -2.04
C LEU A 59 -2.41 -3.30 -1.38
N GLY A 60 -2.03 -3.34 -0.10
CA GLY A 60 -1.91 -4.57 0.68
C GLY A 60 -3.18 -5.40 0.76
N ASP A 61 -4.35 -4.76 0.68
CA ASP A 61 -5.68 -5.41 0.65
C ASP A 61 -6.04 -5.99 -0.75
N CYS A 62 -5.15 -5.88 -1.74
CA CYS A 62 -5.34 -6.54 -3.02
C CYS A 62 -5.24 -8.07 -2.87
N SER A 63 -6.24 -8.79 -3.38
CA SER A 63 -6.30 -10.25 -3.31
C SER A 63 -5.40 -10.93 -4.35
N THR A 64 -5.06 -10.21 -5.42
CA THR A 64 -4.29 -10.75 -6.54
C THR A 64 -2.79 -10.77 -6.23
N LYS A 65 -2.08 -11.74 -6.82
CA LYS A 65 -0.61 -11.80 -6.73
C LYS A 65 0.11 -10.68 -7.48
N GLU A 66 -0.61 -9.96 -8.35
CA GLU A 66 -0.04 -8.87 -9.14
C GLU A 66 0.52 -7.74 -8.26
N VAL A 67 -0.01 -7.59 -7.05
CA VAL A 67 0.44 -6.57 -6.09
C VAL A 67 1.81 -6.88 -5.46
N ILE A 68 2.20 -8.15 -5.41
CA ILE A 68 3.41 -8.60 -4.69
C ILE A 68 4.69 -7.94 -5.24
N PRO A 69 4.99 -7.97 -6.55
CA PRO A 69 6.16 -7.29 -7.08
C PRO A 69 6.10 -5.76 -6.93
N ILE A 70 4.90 -5.18 -6.82
CA ILE A 70 4.73 -3.75 -6.56
C ILE A 70 5.17 -3.42 -5.13
N LEU A 71 4.68 -4.17 -4.14
CA LEU A 71 5.07 -4.01 -2.74
C LEU A 71 6.56 -4.30 -2.52
N GLU A 72 7.10 -5.34 -3.17
CA GLU A 72 8.53 -5.68 -3.10
C GLU A 72 9.42 -4.52 -3.58
N ALA A 73 9.04 -3.85 -4.67
CA ALA A 73 9.80 -2.71 -5.18
C ALA A 73 9.92 -1.56 -4.15
N GLU A 74 8.86 -1.32 -3.37
CA GLU A 74 8.81 -0.26 -2.36
C GLU A 74 9.72 -0.53 -1.14
N LEU A 75 10.16 -1.78 -0.93
CA LEU A 75 11.18 -2.11 0.08
C LEU A 75 12.53 -1.43 -0.19
N SER A 76 12.79 -0.98 -1.42
CA SER A 76 14.01 -0.24 -1.78
C SER A 76 13.91 1.27 -1.57
N SER A 77 12.77 1.77 -1.08
CA SER A 77 12.55 3.21 -0.90
C SER A 77 13.55 3.84 0.08
N SER A 78 13.96 5.08 -0.22
CA SER A 78 14.79 5.86 0.72
C SER A 78 14.04 6.26 1.99
N HIS A 79 12.71 6.25 1.96
CA HIS A 79 11.86 6.66 3.08
C HIS A 79 11.46 5.45 3.94
N ARG A 80 11.80 5.52 5.23
CA ARG A 80 11.51 4.43 6.19
C ARG A 80 10.02 4.11 6.26
N GLU A 81 9.14 5.10 6.26
CA GLU A 81 7.69 4.90 6.33
C GLU A 81 7.15 4.09 5.14
N VAL A 82 7.66 4.36 3.93
CA VAL A 82 7.32 3.61 2.72
C VAL A 82 7.77 2.15 2.83
N ARG A 83 9.02 1.91 3.25
CA ARG A 83 9.53 0.55 3.47
C ARG A 83 8.76 -0.20 4.54
N PHE A 84 8.38 0.49 5.63
CA PHE A 84 7.60 -0.08 6.72
C PHE A 84 6.24 -0.59 6.24
N TRP A 85 5.50 0.21 5.47
CA TRP A 85 4.21 -0.22 4.94
C TRP A 85 4.38 -1.35 3.93
N ALA A 86 5.35 -1.25 3.02
CA ALA A 86 5.62 -2.30 2.03
C ALA A 86 5.93 -3.66 2.70
N TYR A 87 6.82 -3.65 3.69
CA TYR A 87 7.12 -4.82 4.50
C TYR A 87 5.89 -5.35 5.23
N SER A 88 5.14 -4.46 5.89
CA SER A 88 3.97 -4.84 6.69
C SER A 88 2.91 -5.52 5.82
N GLN A 89 2.65 -4.99 4.62
CA GLN A 89 1.71 -5.60 3.70
C GLN A 89 2.21 -6.95 3.18
N LEU A 90 3.48 -7.07 2.81
CA LEU A 90 4.07 -8.36 2.41
C LEU A 90 4.04 -9.42 3.53
N ALA A 91 4.25 -9.01 4.78
CA ALA A 91 4.26 -9.90 5.94
C ALA A 91 2.87 -10.44 6.30
N HIS A 92 1.82 -9.63 6.10
CA HIS A 92 0.43 -10.01 6.39
C HIS A 92 -0.34 -10.54 5.17
N ASN A 93 0.23 -10.42 3.96
CA ASN A 93 -0.39 -10.94 2.75
C ASN A 93 -0.59 -12.46 2.81
N ASP A 94 -1.71 -12.96 2.27
CA ASP A 94 -2.05 -14.40 2.32
C ASP A 94 -1.16 -15.28 1.43
N HIS A 95 -0.48 -14.71 0.44
CA HIS A 95 0.37 -15.47 -0.49
C HIS A 95 1.72 -15.83 0.16
N PRO A 96 2.12 -17.12 0.17
CA PRO A 96 3.38 -17.54 0.80
C PRO A 96 4.64 -16.85 0.25
N GLU A 97 4.63 -16.49 -1.03
CA GLU A 97 5.76 -15.80 -1.68
C GLU A 97 5.97 -14.38 -1.12
N ALA A 98 4.90 -13.65 -0.77
CA ALA A 98 5.00 -12.34 -0.12
C ALA A 98 5.60 -12.44 1.30
N LYS A 99 5.18 -13.46 2.05
CA LYS A 99 5.73 -13.74 3.40
C LYS A 99 7.21 -14.10 3.33
N GLU A 100 7.63 -14.82 2.30
CA GLU A 100 9.03 -15.17 2.09
C GLU A 100 9.88 -13.92 1.75
N ILE A 101 9.37 -13.02 0.91
CA ILE A 101 10.02 -11.74 0.60
C ILE A 101 10.22 -10.90 1.87
N SER A 102 9.15 -10.72 2.66
CA SER A 102 9.25 -9.94 3.91
C SER A 102 10.19 -10.59 4.93
N ARG A 103 10.15 -11.93 5.09
CA ARG A 103 11.08 -12.68 5.95
C ARG A 103 12.54 -12.41 5.54
N LYS A 104 12.86 -12.57 4.25
CA LYS A 104 14.20 -12.32 3.73
C LYS A 104 14.62 -10.87 3.92
N TYR A 105 13.74 -9.92 3.61
CA TYR A 105 14.00 -8.50 3.82
C TYR A 105 14.37 -8.20 5.27
N LYS A 106 13.68 -8.80 6.24
CA LYS A 106 13.97 -8.64 7.66
C LYS A 106 15.33 -9.22 8.08
N GLU A 107 15.71 -10.37 7.51
CA GLU A 107 17.02 -10.98 7.74
C GLU A 107 18.17 -10.16 7.18
N ASP A 108 17.98 -9.60 5.98
CA ASP A 108 18.95 -8.76 5.30
C ASP A 108 19.07 -7.36 5.94
N ASN A 109 18.04 -6.90 6.67
CA ASN A 109 17.97 -5.57 7.30
C ASN A 109 17.71 -5.66 8.83
N PRO A 110 18.59 -6.29 9.62
CA PRO A 110 18.35 -6.55 11.03
C PRO A 110 18.25 -5.28 11.90
N ASN A 111 18.72 -4.13 11.40
CA ASN A 111 18.71 -2.84 12.09
C ASN A 111 17.60 -1.90 11.60
N GLU A 112 16.71 -2.34 10.70
CA GLU A 112 15.54 -1.55 10.32
C GLU A 112 14.64 -1.33 11.54
N ASP A 113 14.00 -0.17 11.57
CA ASP A 113 13.03 0.16 12.60
C ASP A 113 11.67 -0.42 12.23
N TRP A 114 11.21 -1.41 13.00
CA TRP A 114 10.02 -2.22 12.72
C TRP A 114 8.78 -1.78 13.48
N TYR A 115 8.85 -0.71 14.28
CA TYR A 115 7.81 -0.30 15.23
C TYR A 115 7.44 1.17 15.11
#